data_AF-A0A1Q7X0B0-F1
#
_entry.id   AF-A0A1Q7X0B0-F1
#
_cell.length_a   1.000
_cell.length_b   1.000
_cell.length_c   1.000
_cell.angle_alpha   90.00
_cell.angle_beta   90.00
_cell.angle_gamma   90.00
#
_symmetry.space_group_name_H-M   'P 1'
#
loop_
_entity.id
_entity.type
_entity.pdbx_description
1 polymer ?
#
loop_
_entity_poly.entity_id
_entity_poly.type
_entity_poly.pdbx_seq_one_letter_code
_entity_poly.pdbx_strand_id
1 'polypeptide(L)'
;MNRRRHKPDGSPRADARRRRVRRAALLALVAGAAFAVPAANSGAQSVEQLNSQIASAQSQAQSIGAEIDAKASQVAAARSQAVAAAAREAQLSAVLAEGQRREAELAVREQETQAQLAKTKAHLRRALATLSARLVSIYKGDAPNATALLLNSKGWDDLANRAGLLGRIEDSDAALAATVRQLRDQVAAQLAQVKEARAQAIAFNQRIAAARDQIASVRANAEAQAAQLEQARAAQAAALSSLQSQVAGWEQQVQQAQQVSAAQAQQTVSSWFGNWAIPQAIVMCESGGNFGAVNPSSGAGGAYQILPSTWSLYGGHGSPQRASPQQQSQVASQIWADSGPSAWACAQ
;
A
#
# COMPACT_ATOMS: atom_id res chain seq x y z
N MET A 1 0.44 -21.04 -73.82
CA MET A 1 -0.02 -22.34 -73.30
C MET A 1 1.12 -23.04 -72.59
N ASN A 2 1.13 -23.12 -71.25
CA ASN A 2 1.22 -24.40 -70.54
C ASN A 2 1.20 -24.19 -69.04
N ARG A 3 0.22 -24.84 -68.41
CA ARG A 3 0.07 -25.01 -66.97
C ARG A 3 1.25 -25.83 -66.43
N ARG A 4 1.64 -25.59 -65.18
CA ARG A 4 1.76 -26.65 -64.17
C ARG A 4 1.77 -26.04 -62.77
N ARG A 5 0.82 -26.52 -61.97
CA ARG A 5 0.65 -26.26 -60.54
C ARG A 5 1.79 -26.95 -59.79
N HIS A 6 2.29 -26.30 -58.75
CA HIS A 6 3.09 -26.94 -57.71
C HIS A 6 2.51 -26.58 -56.34
N LYS A 7 2.07 -27.64 -55.65
CA LYS A 7 1.73 -27.68 -54.23
C LYS A 7 2.96 -28.24 -53.52
N PRO A 8 3.31 -27.74 -52.33
CA PRO A 8 4.02 -28.58 -51.37
C PRO A 8 3.16 -28.80 -50.12
N ASP A 9 2.97 -30.09 -49.80
CA ASP A 9 2.80 -30.57 -48.44
C ASP A 9 4.06 -30.26 -47.62
N GLY A 10 3.89 -30.06 -46.31
CA GLY A 10 5.04 -30.03 -45.40
C GLY A 10 4.73 -29.33 -44.09
N SER A 11 4.06 -30.01 -43.18
CA SER A 11 4.17 -29.70 -41.75
C SER A 11 5.57 -30.05 -41.26
N PRO A 12 6.14 -29.28 -40.31
CA PRO A 12 6.87 -29.89 -39.22
C PRO A 12 6.31 -29.44 -37.86
N ARG A 13 5.92 -30.44 -37.06
CA ARG A 13 5.88 -30.36 -35.61
C ARG A 13 7.32 -30.27 -35.09
N ALA A 14 7.62 -29.31 -34.21
CA ALA A 14 8.32 -29.53 -32.93
C ALA A 14 8.62 -28.22 -32.21
N ASP A 15 8.27 -28.23 -30.92
CA ASP A 15 8.98 -27.62 -29.79
C ASP A 15 9.27 -26.12 -29.74
N ALA A 16 8.36 -25.40 -29.07
CA ALA A 16 8.77 -24.47 -28.02
C ALA A 16 7.78 -24.52 -26.85
N ARG A 17 8.05 -25.46 -25.94
CA ARG A 17 7.54 -25.47 -24.56
C ARG A 17 7.87 -24.14 -23.86
N ARG A 18 6.99 -23.74 -22.93
CA ARG A 18 7.03 -22.64 -21.92
C ARG A 18 6.09 -21.49 -22.35
N ARG A 19 5.05 -21.12 -21.60
CA ARG A 19 4.88 -21.05 -20.14
C ARG A 19 3.41 -21.35 -19.81
N ARG A 20 3.14 -22.46 -19.12
CA ARG A 20 1.88 -22.61 -18.38
C ARG A 20 1.99 -21.72 -17.14
N VAL A 21 1.16 -20.68 -17.08
CA VAL A 21 0.91 -19.91 -15.86
C VAL A 21 0.32 -20.90 -14.85
N ARG A 22 1.18 -21.45 -13.98
CA ARG A 22 0.74 -22.14 -12.77
C ARG A 22 0.15 -21.08 -11.87
N ARG A 23 -1.18 -20.98 -11.84
CA ARG A 23 -1.91 -20.41 -10.71
C ARG A 23 -1.53 -21.26 -9.49
N ALA A 24 -0.52 -20.84 -8.75
CA ALA A 24 -0.29 -21.30 -7.40
C ALA A 24 -1.36 -20.62 -6.53
N ALA A 25 -2.58 -21.14 -6.61
CA ALA A 25 -3.55 -20.92 -5.55
C ALA A 25 -2.99 -21.65 -4.34
N LEU A 26 -2.60 -20.86 -3.34
CA LEU A 26 -2.27 -21.29 -1.99
C LEU A 26 -3.35 -22.26 -1.51
N LEU A 27 -3.00 -23.55 -1.49
CA LEU A 27 -3.57 -24.50 -0.56
C LEU A 27 -3.15 -24.01 0.82
N ALA A 28 -3.95 -23.12 1.40
CA ALA A 28 -4.04 -23.00 2.84
C ALA A 28 -4.49 -24.38 3.31
N LEU A 29 -3.55 -25.15 3.84
CA LEU A 29 -3.78 -26.29 4.71
C LEU A 29 -4.63 -25.78 5.87
N VAL A 30 -5.95 -25.76 5.67
CA VAL A 30 -6.90 -25.97 6.75
C VAL A 30 -6.63 -27.40 7.20
N ALA A 31 -5.64 -27.56 8.07
CA ALA A 31 -5.60 -28.71 8.96
C ALA A 31 -6.73 -28.52 9.98
N GLY A 32 -7.97 -28.53 9.46
CA GLY A 32 -9.11 -28.96 10.24
C GLY A 32 -8.84 -30.42 10.51
N ALA A 33 -8.22 -30.70 11.65
CA ALA A 33 -8.21 -32.00 12.25
C ALA A 33 -9.67 -32.31 12.65
N ALA A 34 -10.50 -32.60 11.66
CA ALA A 34 -11.76 -33.30 11.82
C ALA A 34 -11.39 -34.75 12.13
N PHE A 35 -10.88 -34.98 13.34
CA PHE A 35 -10.90 -36.31 13.90
C PHE A 35 -12.36 -36.60 14.25
N ALA A 36 -12.94 -37.51 13.48
CA ALA A 36 -14.15 -38.20 13.88
C ALA A 36 -13.89 -38.78 15.28
N VAL A 37 -14.56 -38.22 16.28
CA VAL A 37 -14.67 -38.84 17.59
C VAL A 37 -15.31 -40.20 17.34
N PRO A 38 -14.64 -41.34 17.65
CA PRO A 38 -15.32 -42.61 17.62
C PRO A 38 -16.44 -42.52 18.66
N ALA A 39 -17.68 -42.79 18.26
CA ALA A 39 -18.76 -43.01 19.20
C ALA A 39 -18.37 -44.21 20.09
N ALA A 40 -17.77 -43.92 21.24
CA ALA A 40 -17.32 -44.93 22.18
C ALA A 40 -18.53 -45.49 22.94
N ASN A 41 -18.56 -46.81 23.01
CA ASN A 41 -19.46 -47.60 23.84
C ASN A 41 -19.59 -47.04 25.26
N SER A 42 -20.79 -47.21 25.82
CA SER A 42 -21.22 -46.85 27.18
C SER A 42 -20.54 -47.66 28.31
N GLY A 43 -19.22 -47.76 28.29
CA GLY A 43 -18.39 -48.13 29.44
C GLY A 43 -17.87 -46.87 30.11
N ALA A 44 -17.97 -46.78 31.45
CA ALA A 44 -17.42 -45.65 32.20
C ALA A 44 -15.94 -45.43 31.83
N GLN A 45 -15.63 -44.26 31.26
CA GLN A 45 -14.25 -43.89 30.93
C GLN A 45 -13.41 -43.94 32.21
N SER A 46 -12.22 -44.54 32.13
CA SER A 46 -11.36 -44.63 33.31
C SER A 46 -10.77 -43.25 33.63
N VAL A 47 -10.52 -43.00 34.90
CA VAL A 47 -9.97 -41.70 35.34
C VAL A 47 -8.61 -41.42 34.70
N GLU A 48 -7.81 -42.45 34.45
CA GLU A 48 -6.51 -42.32 33.78
C GLU A 48 -6.66 -41.90 32.30
N GLN A 49 -7.70 -42.39 31.61
CA GLN A 49 -8.04 -41.92 30.26
C GLN A 49 -8.49 -40.45 30.29
N LEU A 50 -9.34 -40.05 31.23
CA LEU A 50 -9.76 -38.65 31.38
C LEU A 50 -8.57 -37.73 31.69
N ASN A 51 -7.68 -38.12 32.60
CA ASN A 51 -6.47 -37.36 32.93
C ASN A 51 -5.54 -37.17 31.72
N SER A 52 -5.37 -38.20 30.88
CA SER A 52 -4.58 -38.06 29.64
C SER A 52 -5.24 -37.14 28.60
N GLN A 53 -6.58 -37.17 28.47
CA GLN A 53 -7.32 -36.25 27.58
C GLN A 53 -7.19 -34.81 28.04
N ILE A 54 -7.31 -34.58 29.34
CA ILE A 54 -7.14 -33.28 29.99
C ILE A 54 -5.72 -32.73 29.75
N ALA A 55 -4.68 -33.55 29.92
CA ALA A 55 -3.30 -33.15 29.64
C ALA A 55 -3.07 -32.82 28.14
N SER A 56 -3.66 -33.59 27.24
CA SER A 56 -3.63 -33.32 25.79
C SER A 56 -4.32 -31.99 25.44
N ALA A 57 -5.49 -31.74 26.02
CA ALA A 57 -6.21 -30.48 25.86
C ALA A 57 -5.42 -29.28 26.40
N GLN A 58 -4.68 -29.45 27.50
CA GLN A 58 -3.79 -28.41 28.01
C GLN A 58 -2.69 -28.05 26.98
N SER A 59 -2.03 -29.06 26.39
CA SER A 59 -1.03 -28.81 25.33
C SER A 59 -1.63 -28.15 24.10
N GLN A 60 -2.86 -28.53 23.73
CA GLN A 60 -3.58 -27.94 22.60
C GLN A 60 -3.98 -26.48 22.86
N ALA A 61 -4.40 -26.17 24.09
CA ALA A 61 -4.73 -24.81 24.51
C ALA A 61 -3.51 -23.87 24.40
N GLN A 62 -2.34 -24.35 24.82
CA GLN A 62 -1.08 -23.60 24.72
C GLN A 62 -0.69 -23.32 23.26
N SER A 63 -0.84 -24.31 22.36
CA SER A 63 -0.53 -24.11 20.95
C SER A 63 -1.49 -23.11 20.29
N ILE A 64 -2.79 -23.21 20.59
CA ILE A 64 -3.80 -22.27 20.09
C ILE A 64 -3.52 -20.85 20.60
N GLY A 65 -3.14 -20.69 21.87
CA GLY A 65 -2.76 -19.39 22.44
C GLY A 65 -1.58 -18.75 21.70
N ALA A 66 -0.51 -19.52 21.46
CA ALA A 66 0.65 -19.05 20.72
C ALA A 66 0.30 -18.66 19.26
N GLU A 67 -0.60 -19.41 18.62
CA GLU A 67 -1.07 -19.08 17.27
C GLU A 67 -1.91 -17.79 17.23
N ILE A 68 -2.74 -17.54 18.25
CA ILE A 68 -3.53 -16.31 18.39
C ILE A 68 -2.60 -15.10 18.52
N ASP A 69 -1.56 -15.18 19.36
CA ASP A 69 -0.60 -14.09 19.56
C ASP A 69 0.24 -13.84 18.30
N ALA A 70 0.65 -14.90 17.61
CA ALA A 70 1.32 -14.80 16.32
C ALA A 70 0.44 -14.11 15.27
N LYS A 71 -0.86 -14.46 15.19
CA LYS A 71 -1.80 -13.79 14.28
C LYS A 71 -2.07 -12.34 14.67
N ALA A 72 -2.16 -12.02 15.96
CA ALA A 72 -2.32 -10.65 16.43
C ALA A 72 -1.16 -9.75 15.95
N SER A 73 0.07 -10.26 16.04
CA SER A 73 1.26 -9.58 15.52
C SER A 73 1.20 -9.38 14.00
N GLN A 74 0.74 -10.39 13.25
CA GLN A 74 0.56 -10.30 11.80
C GLN A 74 -0.55 -9.31 11.40
N VAL A 75 -1.66 -9.24 12.14
CA VAL A 75 -2.72 -8.24 11.94
C VAL A 75 -2.17 -6.84 12.13
N ALA A 76 -1.42 -6.60 13.21
CA ALA A 76 -0.81 -5.30 13.48
C ALA A 76 0.15 -4.87 12.35
N ALA A 77 0.98 -5.80 11.86
CA ALA A 77 1.88 -5.56 10.74
C ALA A 77 1.13 -5.21 9.44
N ALA A 78 0.08 -5.99 9.09
CA ALA A 78 -0.73 -5.74 7.91
C ALA A 78 -1.47 -4.40 7.97
N ARG A 79 -2.01 -4.03 9.14
CA ARG A 79 -2.64 -2.71 9.37
C ARG A 79 -1.64 -1.57 9.24
N SER A 80 -0.43 -1.72 9.80
CA SER A 80 0.64 -0.72 9.65
C SER A 80 1.01 -0.51 8.19
N GLN A 81 1.14 -1.59 7.42
CA GLN A 81 1.38 -1.53 5.98
C GLN A 81 0.25 -0.79 5.23
N ALA A 82 -1.02 -1.05 5.57
CA ALA A 82 -2.15 -0.35 4.99
C ALA A 82 -2.11 1.17 5.27
N VAL A 83 -1.81 1.58 6.50
CA VAL A 83 -1.67 2.99 6.89
C VAL A 83 -0.51 3.65 6.13
N ALA A 84 0.64 2.98 6.03
CA ALA A 84 1.78 3.49 5.27
C ALA A 84 1.46 3.64 3.76
N ALA A 85 0.72 2.69 3.19
CA ALA A 85 0.25 2.78 1.81
C ALA A 85 -0.72 3.95 1.62
N ALA A 86 -1.67 4.15 2.54
CA ALA A 86 -2.60 5.28 2.52
C ALA A 86 -1.88 6.64 2.57
N ALA A 87 -0.83 6.77 3.41
CA ALA A 87 -0.03 7.99 3.49
C ALA A 87 0.68 8.30 2.17
N ARG A 88 1.26 7.28 1.51
CA ARG A 88 1.89 7.45 0.18
C ARG A 88 0.87 7.79 -0.90
N GLU A 89 -0.32 7.19 -0.86
CA GLU A 89 -1.42 7.51 -1.77
C GLU A 89 -1.84 8.99 -1.66
N ALA A 90 -1.93 9.51 -0.44
CA ALA A 90 -2.23 10.92 -0.18
C ALA A 90 -1.15 11.85 -0.73
N GLN A 91 0.14 11.50 -0.54
CA GLN A 91 1.26 12.26 -1.12
C GLN A 91 1.19 12.30 -2.65
N LEU A 92 0.96 11.16 -3.31
CA LEU A 92 0.82 11.12 -4.77
C LEU A 92 -0.41 11.87 -5.26
N SER A 93 -1.51 11.84 -4.50
CA SER A 93 -2.71 12.61 -4.82
C SER A 93 -2.46 14.11 -4.78
N ALA A 94 -1.66 14.60 -3.82
CA ALA A 94 -1.25 15.99 -3.77
C ALA A 94 -0.34 16.38 -4.95
N VAL A 95 0.62 15.51 -5.31
CA VAL A 95 1.48 15.71 -6.50
C VAL A 95 0.65 15.73 -7.79
N LEU A 96 -0.34 14.84 -7.91
CA LEU A 96 -1.23 14.80 -9.06
C LEU A 96 -2.08 16.07 -9.17
N ALA A 97 -2.63 16.56 -8.04
CA ALA A 97 -3.42 17.79 -8.03
C ALA A 97 -2.59 19.01 -8.45
N GLU A 98 -1.34 19.10 -7.99
CA GLU A 98 -0.38 20.11 -8.44
C GLU A 98 -0.07 19.99 -9.94
N GLY A 99 0.19 18.77 -10.41
CA GLY A 99 0.44 18.50 -11.82
C GLY A 99 -0.75 18.85 -12.73
N GLN A 100 -1.98 18.64 -12.26
CA GLN A 100 -3.21 19.02 -12.97
C GLN A 100 -3.38 20.54 -13.05
N ARG A 101 -3.01 21.29 -12.01
CA ARG A 101 -3.01 22.76 -12.05
C ARG A 101 -2.03 23.28 -13.11
N ARG A 102 -0.80 22.75 -13.14
CA ARG A 102 0.20 23.11 -14.15
C ARG A 102 -0.24 22.76 -15.57
N GLU A 103 -0.88 21.60 -15.75
CA GLU A 103 -1.46 21.20 -17.03
C GLU A 103 -2.52 22.20 -17.50
N ALA A 104 -3.39 22.67 -16.60
CA ALA A 104 -4.42 23.67 -16.91
C ALA A 104 -3.80 25.03 -17.27
N GLU A 105 -2.78 25.48 -16.54
CA GLU A 105 -2.03 26.70 -16.87
C GLU A 105 -1.37 26.62 -18.26
N LEU A 106 -0.75 25.48 -18.58
CA LEU A 106 -0.17 25.22 -19.90
C LEU A 106 -1.25 25.20 -21.00
N ALA A 107 -2.44 24.67 -20.71
CA ALA A 107 -3.56 24.69 -21.65
C ALA A 107 -4.03 26.12 -21.96
N VAL A 108 -4.11 27.00 -20.95
CA VAL A 108 -4.43 28.42 -21.15
C VAL A 108 -3.35 29.11 -21.97
N ARG A 109 -2.07 28.93 -21.61
CA ARG A 109 -0.93 29.51 -22.33
C ARG A 109 -0.86 29.04 -23.78
N GLU A 110 -1.23 27.79 -24.04
CA GLU A 110 -1.33 27.24 -25.40
C GLU A 110 -2.37 28.01 -26.21
N GLN A 111 -3.57 28.24 -25.66
CA GLN A 111 -4.63 29.01 -26.32
C GLN A 111 -4.21 30.46 -26.60
N GLU A 112 -3.60 31.13 -25.62
CA GLU A 112 -3.11 32.50 -25.77
C GLU A 112 -2.03 32.59 -26.87
N THR A 113 -1.09 31.65 -26.89
CA THR A 113 -0.01 31.62 -27.88
C THR A 113 -0.56 31.31 -29.28
N GLN A 114 -1.59 30.46 -29.40
CA GLN A 114 -2.31 30.22 -30.65
C GLN A 114 -2.99 31.50 -31.16
N ALA A 115 -3.67 32.23 -30.28
CA ALA A 115 -4.31 33.50 -30.63
C ALA A 115 -3.28 34.55 -31.08
N GLN A 116 -2.14 34.65 -30.38
CA GLN A 116 -1.05 35.55 -30.76
C GLN A 116 -0.42 35.18 -32.10
N LEU A 117 -0.27 33.88 -32.39
CA LEU A 117 0.20 33.42 -33.68
C LEU A 117 -0.77 33.82 -34.80
N ALA A 118 -2.08 33.68 -34.57
CA ALA A 118 -3.11 34.09 -35.54
C ALA A 118 -3.06 35.59 -35.82
N LYS A 119 -2.94 36.42 -34.77
CA LYS A 119 -2.78 37.90 -34.90
C LYS A 119 -1.52 38.25 -35.70
N THR A 120 -0.38 37.63 -35.36
CA THR A 120 0.91 37.89 -36.03
C THR A 120 0.88 37.47 -37.50
N LYS A 121 0.23 36.33 -37.83
CA LYS A 121 -0.01 35.91 -39.22
C LYS A 121 -0.90 36.90 -39.97
N ALA A 122 -1.91 37.47 -39.34
CA ALA A 122 -2.75 38.50 -39.96
C ALA A 122 -1.97 39.80 -40.21
N HIS A 123 -1.12 40.22 -39.26
CA HIS A 123 -0.24 41.38 -39.41
C HIS A 123 0.75 41.19 -40.56
N LEU A 124 1.35 40.01 -40.66
CA LEU A 124 2.27 39.68 -41.74
C LEU A 124 1.58 39.78 -43.11
N ARG A 125 0.37 39.24 -43.24
CA ARG A 125 -0.42 39.33 -44.48
C ARG A 125 -0.69 40.79 -44.87
N ARG A 126 -1.03 41.65 -43.91
CA ARG A 126 -1.24 43.08 -44.15
C ARG A 126 0.05 43.78 -44.60
N ALA A 127 1.16 43.57 -43.89
CA ALA A 127 2.45 44.17 -44.23
C ALA A 127 2.91 43.79 -45.64
N LEU A 128 2.76 42.52 -46.02
CA LEU A 128 3.09 42.05 -47.37
C LEU A 128 2.17 42.62 -48.45
N ALA A 129 0.88 42.80 -48.16
CA ALA A 129 -0.06 43.43 -49.08
C ALA A 129 0.27 44.90 -49.34
N THR A 130 0.61 45.66 -48.29
CA THR A 130 1.04 47.06 -48.40
C THR A 130 2.32 47.19 -49.22
N LEU A 131 3.33 46.36 -48.93
CA LEU A 131 4.59 46.33 -49.69
C LEU A 131 4.32 46.02 -51.18
N SER A 132 3.53 44.99 -51.47
CA SER A 132 3.18 44.61 -52.84
C SER A 132 2.44 45.71 -53.59
N ALA A 133 1.44 46.35 -52.98
CA ALA A 133 0.68 47.45 -53.59
C ALA A 133 1.59 48.63 -53.93
N ARG A 134 2.56 48.96 -53.06
CA ARG A 134 3.53 50.04 -53.28
C ARG A 134 4.49 49.72 -54.41
N LEU A 135 5.04 48.51 -54.45
CA LEU A 135 5.91 48.05 -55.54
C LEU A 135 5.19 48.08 -56.90
N VAL A 136 3.94 47.62 -56.96
CA VAL A 136 3.13 47.66 -58.18
C VAL A 136 2.84 49.10 -58.61
N SER A 137 2.53 50.00 -57.67
CA SER A 137 2.29 51.42 -57.97
C SER A 137 3.53 52.12 -58.53
N ILE A 138 4.72 51.80 -58.01
CA ILE A 138 6.00 52.32 -58.54
C ILE A 138 6.26 51.76 -59.94
N TYR A 139 6.11 50.44 -60.13
CA TYR A 139 6.37 49.77 -61.41
C TYR A 139 5.43 50.25 -62.54
N LYS A 140 4.14 50.38 -62.24
CA LYS A 140 3.14 50.80 -63.24
C LYS A 140 3.19 52.30 -63.57
N GLY A 141 3.95 53.10 -62.82
CA GLY A 141 4.03 54.55 -63.03
C GLY A 141 2.72 55.31 -62.72
N ASP A 142 1.70 54.63 -62.19
CA ASP A 142 0.34 55.14 -61.96
C ASP A 142 0.20 56.01 -60.70
N ALA A 143 1.29 56.32 -59.98
CA ALA A 143 1.20 57.34 -58.95
C ALA A 143 0.96 58.69 -59.64
N PRO A 144 -0.17 59.41 -59.38
CA PRO A 144 -0.41 60.75 -59.93
C PRO A 144 0.65 61.79 -59.48
N ASN A 145 1.68 61.35 -58.76
CA ASN A 145 2.67 62.13 -58.05
C ASN A 145 4.10 61.64 -58.36
N ALA A 146 4.34 60.75 -59.34
CA ALA A 146 5.71 60.40 -59.73
C ALA A 146 6.14 61.22 -60.95
N THR A 147 5.35 61.16 -62.02
CA THR A 147 5.56 61.92 -63.27
C THR A 147 5.19 63.40 -63.12
N ALA A 148 4.11 63.74 -62.41
CA ALA A 148 3.74 65.14 -62.12
C ALA A 148 4.69 65.84 -61.14
N LEU A 149 5.38 65.07 -60.29
CA LEU A 149 6.32 65.57 -59.28
C LEU A 149 7.73 65.74 -59.85
N LEU A 150 8.08 64.92 -60.85
CA LEU A 150 9.23 65.12 -61.75
C LEU A 150 9.10 66.46 -62.51
N LEU A 151 7.90 66.77 -63.03
CA LEU A 151 7.62 67.98 -63.83
C LEU A 151 7.48 69.29 -63.04
N ASN A 152 7.24 69.24 -61.72
CA ASN A 152 7.07 70.42 -60.85
C ASN A 152 8.21 70.58 -59.81
N SER A 153 9.31 69.85 -59.99
CA SER A 153 10.49 69.97 -59.14
C SER A 153 11.29 71.23 -59.49
N LYS A 154 11.64 72.06 -58.50
CA LYS A 154 12.36 73.32 -58.72
C LYS A 154 13.88 73.15 -58.96
N GLY A 155 14.33 71.97 -59.38
CA GLY A 155 15.75 71.65 -59.65
C GLY A 155 16.11 70.19 -59.39
N TRP A 156 17.30 69.78 -59.85
CA TRP A 156 17.82 68.41 -59.76
C TRP A 156 17.95 67.89 -58.31
N ASP A 157 18.18 68.76 -57.33
CA ASP A 157 18.31 68.41 -55.91
C ASP A 157 16.99 67.99 -55.25
N ASP A 158 15.86 68.61 -55.59
CA ASP A 158 14.53 68.26 -55.05
C ASP A 158 14.08 66.88 -55.55
N LEU A 159 14.39 66.57 -56.81
CA LEU A 159 14.12 65.27 -57.40
C LEU A 159 14.93 64.15 -56.73
N ALA A 160 16.23 64.36 -56.50
CA ALA A 160 17.10 63.39 -55.83
C ALA A 160 16.64 63.12 -54.39
N ASN A 161 16.23 64.17 -53.66
CA ASN A 161 15.72 64.04 -52.30
C ASN A 161 14.39 63.25 -52.23
N ARG A 162 13.48 63.46 -53.19
CA ARG A 162 12.19 62.74 -53.26
C ARG A 162 12.35 61.28 -53.70
N ALA A 163 13.25 61.00 -54.65
CA ALA A 163 13.60 59.62 -55.00
C ALA A 163 14.22 58.89 -53.80
N GLY A 164 15.11 59.55 -53.04
CA GLY A 164 15.69 59.02 -51.81
C GLY A 164 14.69 58.85 -50.66
N LEU A 165 13.58 59.60 -50.64
CA LEU A 165 12.48 59.39 -49.68
C LEU A 165 11.70 58.12 -50.03
N LEU A 166 11.38 57.90 -51.31
CA LEU A 166 10.63 56.72 -51.76
C LEU A 166 11.39 55.42 -51.49
N GLY A 167 12.70 55.38 -51.79
CA GLY A 167 13.55 54.22 -51.47
C GLY A 167 13.58 53.91 -49.98
N ARG A 168 13.71 54.93 -49.12
CA ARG A 168 13.68 54.75 -47.66
C ARG A 168 12.36 54.18 -47.14
N ILE A 169 11.24 54.56 -47.76
CA ILE A 169 9.93 54.04 -47.35
C ILE A 169 9.77 52.57 -47.79
N GLU A 170 10.24 52.21 -48.99
CA GLU A 170 10.26 50.81 -49.43
C GLU A 170 11.13 49.94 -48.51
N ASP A 171 12.33 50.39 -48.20
CA ASP A 171 13.24 49.70 -47.27
C ASP A 171 12.58 49.51 -45.90
N SER A 172 11.86 50.53 -45.41
CA SER A 172 11.12 50.45 -44.15
C SER A 172 9.96 49.44 -44.20
N ASP A 173 9.19 49.41 -45.29
CA ASP A 173 8.07 48.48 -45.47
C ASP A 173 8.58 47.03 -45.57
N ALA A 174 9.70 46.81 -46.29
CA ALA A 174 10.38 45.53 -46.38
C ALA A 174 10.95 45.08 -45.03
N ALA A 175 11.59 45.98 -44.28
CA ALA A 175 12.11 45.71 -42.94
C ALA A 175 10.99 45.33 -41.98
N LEU A 176 9.86 46.06 -41.97
CA LEU A 176 8.69 45.73 -41.16
C LEU A 176 8.15 44.34 -41.48
N ALA A 177 7.99 44.01 -42.76
CA ALA A 177 7.53 42.69 -43.18
C ALA A 177 8.49 41.58 -42.72
N ALA A 178 9.81 41.81 -42.78
CA ALA A 178 10.83 40.89 -42.28
C ALA A 178 10.73 40.71 -40.74
N THR A 179 10.61 41.80 -39.98
CA THR A 179 10.43 41.76 -38.52
C THR A 179 9.18 40.99 -38.12
N VAL A 180 8.04 41.24 -38.77
CA VAL A 180 6.79 40.52 -38.47
C VAL A 180 6.89 39.04 -38.84
N ARG A 181 7.65 38.70 -39.90
CA ARG A 181 7.92 37.31 -40.30
C ARG A 181 8.76 36.58 -39.23
N GLN A 182 9.80 37.24 -38.71
CA GLN A 182 10.60 36.73 -37.60
C GLN A 182 9.76 36.55 -36.32
N LEU A 183 8.92 37.54 -35.98
CA LEU A 183 8.03 37.43 -34.83
C LEU A 183 7.03 36.26 -34.97
N ARG A 184 6.47 36.05 -36.17
CA ARG A 184 5.61 34.88 -36.46
C ARG A 184 6.35 33.58 -36.16
N ASP A 185 7.59 33.46 -36.60
CA ASP A 185 8.39 32.24 -36.42
C ASP A 185 8.74 32.01 -34.96
N GLN A 186 9.06 33.06 -34.22
CA GLN A 186 9.27 33.00 -32.77
C GLN A 186 8.01 32.53 -32.03
N VAL A 187 6.83 33.11 -32.33
CA VAL A 187 5.56 32.71 -31.69
C VAL A 187 5.17 31.28 -32.09
N ALA A 188 5.45 30.86 -33.33
CA ALA A 188 5.22 29.49 -33.76
C ALA A 188 6.10 28.49 -33.01
N ALA A 189 7.38 28.82 -32.80
CA ALA A 189 8.30 28.01 -31.99
C ALA A 189 7.88 27.95 -30.52
N GLN A 190 7.46 29.08 -29.93
CA GLN A 190 6.91 29.11 -28.58
C GLN A 190 5.66 28.24 -28.44
N LEU A 191 4.75 28.27 -29.41
CA LEU A 191 3.57 27.41 -29.40
C LEU A 191 3.95 25.93 -29.41
N ALA A 192 4.94 25.55 -30.23
CA ALA A 192 5.45 24.17 -30.25
C ALA A 192 6.02 23.76 -28.89
N GLN A 193 6.79 24.64 -28.24
CA GLN A 193 7.33 24.39 -26.90
C GLN A 193 6.24 24.23 -25.83
N VAL A 194 5.21 25.09 -25.84
CA VAL A 194 4.10 25.01 -24.87
C VAL A 194 3.29 23.71 -25.08
N LYS A 195 3.04 23.32 -26.33
CA LYS A 195 2.36 22.05 -26.64
C LYS A 195 3.14 20.84 -26.14
N GLU A 196 4.46 20.84 -26.35
CA GLU A 196 5.33 19.77 -25.88
C GLU A 196 5.35 19.71 -24.34
N ALA A 197 5.51 20.86 -23.67
CA ALA A 197 5.46 20.93 -22.21
C ALA A 197 4.13 20.41 -21.65
N ARG A 198 3.01 20.73 -22.31
CA ARG A 198 1.68 20.22 -21.93
C ARG A 198 1.58 18.71 -22.12
N ALA A 199 2.06 18.17 -23.24
CA ALA A 199 2.08 16.73 -23.47
C ALA A 199 2.92 15.98 -22.41
N GLN A 200 4.07 16.54 -22.03
CA GLN A 200 4.91 16.01 -20.96
C GLN A 200 4.22 16.07 -19.59
N ALA A 201 3.52 17.17 -19.28
CA ALA A 201 2.75 17.30 -18.04
C ALA A 201 1.63 16.23 -17.96
N ILE A 202 0.87 16.04 -19.05
CA ILE A 202 -0.16 14.98 -19.15
C ILE A 202 0.45 13.60 -18.89
N ALA A 203 1.55 13.28 -19.57
CA ALA A 203 2.22 11.98 -19.43
C ALA A 203 2.81 11.77 -18.02
N PHE A 204 3.27 12.84 -17.35
CA PHE A 204 3.67 12.79 -15.95
C PHE A 204 2.48 12.53 -15.04
N ASN A 205 1.39 13.29 -15.18
CA ASN A 205 0.15 13.14 -14.41
C ASN A 205 -0.40 11.70 -14.51
N GLN A 206 -0.42 11.12 -15.72
CA GLN A 206 -0.84 9.73 -15.95
C GLN A 206 0.03 8.71 -15.19
N ARG A 207 1.35 8.89 -15.17
CA ARG A 207 2.26 8.01 -14.41
C ARG A 207 2.03 8.11 -12.90
N ILE A 208 1.81 9.32 -12.38
CA ILE A 208 1.50 9.53 -10.96
C ILE A 208 0.14 8.91 -10.60
N ALA A 209 -0.88 9.08 -11.43
CA ALA A 209 -2.19 8.45 -11.24
C ALA A 209 -2.08 6.92 -11.21
N ALA A 210 -1.36 6.33 -12.17
CA ALA A 210 -1.14 4.88 -12.20
C ALA A 210 -0.37 4.37 -10.97
N ALA A 211 0.66 5.11 -10.51
CA ALA A 211 1.40 4.76 -9.30
C ALA A 211 0.52 4.85 -8.04
N ARG A 212 -0.35 5.85 -7.96
CA ARG A 212 -1.34 5.99 -6.88
C ARG A 212 -2.28 4.80 -6.85
N ASP A 213 -2.84 4.42 -8.00
CA ASP A 213 -3.79 3.31 -8.11
C ASP A 213 -3.13 1.96 -7.78
N GLN A 214 -1.85 1.77 -8.13
CA GLN A 214 -1.06 0.61 -7.70
C GLN A 214 -0.91 0.56 -6.17
N ILE A 215 -0.63 1.69 -5.52
CA ILE A 215 -0.54 1.76 -4.05
C ILE A 215 -1.90 1.55 -3.39
N ALA A 216 -2.98 2.04 -3.98
CA ALA A 216 -4.34 1.78 -3.50
C ALA A 216 -4.65 0.27 -3.51
N SER A 217 -4.20 -0.46 -4.54
CA SER A 217 -4.27 -1.93 -4.58
C SER A 217 -3.44 -2.60 -3.47
N VAL A 218 -2.23 -2.11 -3.20
CA VAL A 218 -1.40 -2.58 -2.07
C VAL A 218 -2.12 -2.37 -0.73
N ARG A 219 -2.74 -1.20 -0.54
CA ARG A 219 -3.53 -0.91 0.67
C ARG A 219 -4.69 -1.90 0.81
N ALA A 220 -5.50 -2.05 -0.24
CA ALA A 220 -6.67 -2.94 -0.22
C ALA A 220 -6.28 -4.40 0.08
N ASN A 221 -5.16 -4.88 -0.48
CA ASN A 221 -4.65 -6.23 -0.19
C ASN A 221 -4.21 -6.37 1.28
N ALA A 222 -3.53 -5.37 1.84
CA ALA A 222 -3.12 -5.37 3.24
C ALA A 222 -4.33 -5.33 4.20
N GLU A 223 -5.37 -4.54 3.87
CA GLU A 223 -6.64 -4.49 4.62
C GLU A 223 -7.37 -5.83 4.56
N ALA A 224 -7.46 -6.45 3.38
CA ALA A 224 -8.07 -7.77 3.20
C ALA A 224 -7.32 -8.86 3.99
N GLN A 225 -5.98 -8.83 3.97
CA GLN A 225 -5.16 -9.74 4.75
C GLN A 225 -5.38 -9.56 6.26
N ALA A 226 -5.44 -8.31 6.74
CA ALA A 226 -5.73 -8.03 8.14
C ALA A 226 -7.11 -8.58 8.55
N ALA A 227 -8.13 -8.41 7.70
CA ALA A 227 -9.47 -8.94 7.96
C ALA A 227 -9.50 -10.49 8.00
N GLN A 228 -8.80 -11.15 7.08
CA GLN A 228 -8.68 -12.62 7.05
C GLN A 228 -7.98 -13.16 8.30
N LEU A 229 -6.90 -12.51 8.73
CA LEU A 229 -6.17 -12.89 9.94
C LEU A 229 -7.02 -12.70 11.20
N GLU A 230 -7.81 -11.63 11.28
CA GLU A 230 -8.72 -11.39 12.40
C GLU A 230 -9.82 -12.45 12.46
N GLN A 231 -10.40 -12.84 11.31
CA GLN A 231 -11.37 -13.92 11.23
C GLN A 231 -10.76 -15.26 11.69
N ALA A 232 -9.53 -15.57 11.25
CA ALA A 232 -8.83 -16.77 11.67
C ALA A 232 -8.54 -16.78 13.18
N ARG A 233 -8.15 -15.63 13.74
CA ARG A 233 -7.95 -15.44 15.18
C ARG A 233 -9.25 -15.66 15.95
N ALA A 234 -10.37 -15.10 15.49
CA ALA A 234 -11.68 -15.28 16.11
C ALA A 234 -12.12 -16.76 16.11
N ALA A 235 -11.88 -17.49 15.02
CA ALA A 235 -12.15 -18.92 14.94
C ALA A 235 -11.30 -19.73 15.94
N GLN A 236 -10.02 -19.37 16.11
CA GLN A 236 -9.15 -19.99 17.11
C GLN A 236 -9.59 -19.68 18.55
N ALA A 237 -10.02 -18.45 18.83
CA ALA A 237 -10.57 -18.10 20.14
C ALA A 237 -11.85 -18.89 20.45
N ALA A 238 -12.73 -19.10 19.46
CA ALA A 238 -13.91 -19.94 19.61
C ALA A 238 -13.54 -21.42 19.83
N ALA A 239 -12.50 -21.93 19.15
CA ALA A 239 -11.99 -23.28 19.38
C ALA A 239 -11.45 -23.44 20.81
N LEU A 240 -10.74 -22.44 21.33
CA LEU A 240 -10.26 -22.41 22.71
C LEU A 240 -11.42 -22.44 23.72
N SER A 241 -12.49 -21.68 23.46
CA SER A 241 -13.70 -21.69 24.29
C SER A 241 -14.43 -23.05 24.26
N SER A 242 -14.48 -23.72 23.11
CA SER A 242 -15.02 -25.08 23.00
C SER A 242 -14.18 -26.09 23.80
N LEU A 243 -12.85 -25.97 23.72
CA LEU A 243 -11.92 -26.81 24.47
C LEU A 243 -12.09 -26.62 25.99
N GLN A 244 -12.28 -25.38 26.45
CA GLN A 244 -12.60 -25.06 27.85
C GLN A 244 -13.84 -25.81 28.34
N SER A 245 -14.93 -25.78 27.56
CA SER A 245 -16.17 -26.46 27.92
C SER A 245 -16.01 -27.99 27.96
N GLN A 246 -15.24 -28.57 27.04
CA GLN A 246 -14.96 -30.01 27.02
C GLN A 246 -14.15 -30.45 28.25
N VAL A 247 -13.08 -29.70 28.57
CA VAL A 247 -12.25 -29.97 29.75
C VAL A 247 -13.07 -29.89 31.03
N ALA A 248 -13.92 -28.87 31.20
CA ALA A 248 -14.79 -28.75 32.36
C ALA A 248 -15.75 -29.96 32.49
N GLY A 249 -16.24 -30.49 31.36
CA GLY A 249 -17.07 -31.70 31.33
C GLY A 249 -16.31 -32.97 31.76
N TRP A 250 -15.08 -33.17 31.27
CA TRP A 250 -14.24 -34.30 31.68
C TRP A 250 -13.87 -34.23 33.16
N GLU A 251 -13.56 -33.05 33.67
CA GLU A 251 -13.27 -32.85 35.09
C GLU A 251 -14.47 -33.17 35.98
N GLN A 252 -15.69 -32.78 35.58
CA GLN A 252 -16.89 -33.14 36.33
C GLN A 252 -17.06 -34.67 36.40
N GLN A 253 -16.73 -35.40 35.34
CA GLN A 253 -16.73 -36.86 35.33
C GLN A 253 -15.64 -37.44 36.24
N VAL A 254 -14.43 -36.85 36.23
CA VAL A 254 -13.35 -37.23 37.17
C VAL A 254 -13.78 -37.00 38.62
N GLN A 255 -14.44 -35.90 38.96
CA GLN A 255 -14.95 -35.63 40.31
C GLN A 255 -15.95 -36.69 40.78
N GLN A 256 -16.91 -37.03 39.91
CA GLN A 256 -17.89 -38.09 40.19
C GLN A 256 -17.21 -39.46 40.39
N ALA A 257 -16.09 -39.70 39.70
CA ALA A 257 -15.31 -40.93 39.82
C ALA A 257 -14.30 -40.94 40.99
N GLN A 258 -13.83 -39.78 41.48
CA GLN A 258 -12.71 -39.70 42.45
C GLN A 258 -12.96 -38.91 43.76
N GLN A 259 -14.17 -38.46 44.10
CA GLN A 259 -14.41 -37.62 45.30
C GLN A 259 -13.52 -36.35 45.39
N VAL A 260 -13.02 -35.84 44.25
CA VAL A 260 -12.30 -34.55 44.21
C VAL A 260 -13.33 -33.41 44.24
N SER A 261 -13.04 -32.31 44.95
CA SER A 261 -14.02 -31.24 45.16
C SER A 261 -14.28 -30.39 43.90
N ALA A 262 -15.55 -29.98 43.71
CA ALA A 262 -16.01 -29.16 42.58
C ALA A 262 -15.21 -27.87 42.34
N ALA A 263 -14.74 -27.25 43.43
CA ALA A 263 -13.99 -26.00 43.40
C ALA A 263 -12.58 -26.17 42.79
N GLN A 264 -11.89 -27.27 43.12
CA GLN A 264 -10.50 -27.49 42.70
C GLN A 264 -10.36 -27.74 41.19
N ALA A 265 -11.34 -28.40 40.56
CA ALA A 265 -11.27 -28.65 39.12
C ALA A 265 -11.64 -27.41 38.31
N GLN A 266 -12.72 -26.71 38.65
CA GLN A 266 -13.12 -25.46 37.98
C GLN A 266 -11.97 -24.42 37.94
N GLN A 267 -11.18 -24.38 39.01
CA GLN A 267 -10.03 -23.49 39.11
C GLN A 267 -8.82 -23.95 38.28
N THR A 268 -8.67 -25.25 38.05
CA THR A 268 -7.64 -25.83 37.19
C THR A 268 -7.91 -25.47 35.72
N VAL A 269 -9.15 -25.58 35.25
CA VAL A 269 -9.57 -25.07 33.92
C VAL A 269 -9.30 -23.58 33.79
N SER A 270 -9.75 -22.78 34.76
CA SER A 270 -9.60 -21.31 34.73
C SER A 270 -8.13 -20.87 34.58
N SER A 271 -7.22 -21.66 35.14
CA SER A 271 -5.78 -21.40 35.11
C SER A 271 -5.14 -21.65 33.75
N TRP A 272 -5.71 -22.53 32.91
CA TRP A 272 -5.14 -22.88 31.59
C TRP A 272 -5.56 -21.95 30.47
N PHE A 273 -6.62 -21.16 30.71
CA PHE A 273 -7.43 -20.60 29.65
C PHE A 273 -7.58 -19.08 29.71
N GLY A 274 -6.73 -18.41 30.50
CA GLY A 274 -6.45 -16.99 30.27
C GLY A 274 -6.93 -16.00 31.31
N ASN A 275 -7.35 -16.41 32.52
CA ASN A 275 -7.46 -15.46 33.64
C ASN A 275 -6.15 -15.45 34.44
N TRP A 276 -5.06 -15.10 33.77
CA TRP A 276 -3.73 -15.00 34.36
C TRP A 276 -3.70 -13.88 35.41
N ALA A 277 -3.00 -14.12 36.50
CA ALA A 277 -2.82 -13.13 37.57
C ALA A 277 -2.03 -11.89 37.12
N ILE A 278 -1.28 -12.00 36.02
CA ILE A 278 -0.43 -10.97 35.43
C ILE A 278 -0.61 -10.99 33.89
N PRO A 279 -0.16 -9.97 33.13
CA PRO A 279 -0.31 -9.94 31.69
C PRO A 279 0.17 -11.23 30.99
N GLN A 280 -0.67 -11.78 30.10
CA GLN A 280 -0.41 -13.03 29.38
C GLN A 280 0.97 -13.07 28.69
N ALA A 281 1.40 -11.94 28.11
CA ALA A 281 2.70 -11.85 27.42
C ALA A 281 3.89 -12.21 28.34
N ILE A 282 3.82 -11.83 29.62
CA ILE A 282 4.87 -12.13 30.61
C ILE A 282 4.82 -13.62 30.96
N VAL A 283 3.63 -14.15 31.28
CA VAL A 283 3.45 -15.58 31.60
C VAL A 283 3.96 -16.50 30.48
N MET A 284 3.64 -16.16 29.24
CA MET A 284 4.05 -16.94 28.08
C MET A 284 5.56 -16.87 27.83
N CYS A 285 6.20 -15.74 28.09
CA CYS A 285 7.66 -15.61 28.01
C CYS A 285 8.37 -16.39 29.13
N GLU A 286 7.85 -16.32 30.36
CA GLU A 286 8.48 -16.93 31.55
C GLU A 286 8.45 -18.45 31.51
N SER A 287 7.29 -19.06 31.17
CA SER A 287 7.16 -20.52 31.20
C SER A 287 6.31 -21.12 30.09
N GLY A 288 5.83 -20.30 29.14
CA GLY A 288 4.82 -20.72 28.17
C GLY A 288 3.48 -21.09 28.82
N GLY A 289 3.20 -20.58 30.03
CA GLY A 289 1.98 -20.92 30.79
C GLY A 289 2.01 -22.31 31.44
N ASN A 290 3.18 -22.88 31.72
CA ASN A 290 3.31 -24.21 32.32
C ASN A 290 3.39 -24.14 33.87
N PHE A 291 2.33 -24.58 34.55
CA PHE A 291 2.23 -24.61 36.03
C PHE A 291 3.19 -25.58 36.73
N GLY A 292 3.80 -26.52 36.00
CA GLY A 292 4.80 -27.46 36.51
C GLY A 292 6.24 -27.08 36.12
N ALA A 293 6.45 -25.97 35.42
CA ALA A 293 7.78 -25.57 34.96
C ALA A 293 8.72 -25.28 36.13
N VAL A 294 9.98 -25.70 35.99
CA VAL A 294 11.06 -25.39 36.94
C VAL A 294 12.25 -24.88 36.16
N ASN A 295 12.72 -23.70 36.50
CA ASN A 295 14.00 -23.19 36.03
C ASN A 295 15.13 -23.96 36.74
N PRO A 296 15.96 -24.74 36.00
CA PRO A 296 16.99 -25.56 36.61
C PRO A 296 18.10 -24.76 37.31
N SER A 297 18.29 -23.49 36.92
CA SER A 297 19.36 -22.64 37.45
C SER A 297 18.91 -21.78 38.62
N SER A 298 17.70 -21.22 38.59
CA SER A 298 17.20 -20.31 39.64
C SER A 298 16.27 -21.00 40.63
N GLY A 299 15.77 -22.20 40.30
CA GLY A 299 14.74 -22.89 41.08
C GLY A 299 13.36 -22.22 41.02
N ALA A 300 13.20 -21.18 40.19
CA ALA A 300 11.91 -20.55 39.93
C ALA A 300 10.91 -21.58 39.40
N GLY A 301 9.70 -21.59 39.95
CA GLY A 301 8.72 -22.63 39.68
C GLY A 301 7.37 -22.08 39.25
N GLY A 302 6.64 -22.89 38.49
CA GLY A 302 5.25 -22.61 38.15
C GLY A 302 5.06 -21.73 36.91
N ALA A 303 3.79 -21.47 36.58
CA ALA A 303 3.42 -20.72 35.37
C ALA A 303 3.99 -19.28 35.36
N TYR A 304 4.17 -18.72 36.56
CA TYR A 304 4.65 -17.36 36.77
C TYR A 304 6.15 -17.28 37.08
N GLN A 305 6.88 -18.40 37.05
CA GLN A 305 8.31 -18.52 37.38
C GLN A 305 8.69 -17.76 38.67
N ILE A 306 8.02 -18.07 39.78
CA ILE A 306 8.28 -17.40 41.06
C ILE A 306 9.44 -18.10 41.77
N LEU A 307 10.42 -17.33 42.26
CA LEU A 307 11.55 -17.87 43.04
C LEU A 307 11.07 -18.48 44.38
N PRO A 308 11.69 -19.57 44.88
CA PRO A 308 11.28 -20.22 46.12
C PRO A 308 11.30 -19.30 47.35
N SER A 309 12.26 -18.36 47.41
CA SER A 309 12.34 -17.37 48.49
C SER A 309 11.16 -16.40 48.46
N THR A 310 10.86 -15.84 47.30
CA THR A 310 9.70 -14.95 47.08
C THR A 310 8.40 -15.70 47.32
N TRP A 311 8.30 -16.94 46.87
CA TRP A 311 7.15 -17.82 47.09
C TRP A 311 6.82 -17.97 48.58
N SER A 312 7.82 -18.31 49.40
CA SER A 312 7.64 -18.44 50.85
C SER A 312 7.31 -17.10 51.52
N LEU A 313 7.85 -15.98 51.01
CA LEU A 313 7.62 -14.65 51.57
C LEU A 313 6.17 -14.18 51.39
N TYR A 314 5.53 -14.57 50.29
CA TYR A 314 4.14 -14.26 49.98
C TYR A 314 3.15 -15.36 50.43
N GLY A 315 3.55 -16.19 51.41
CA GLY A 315 2.67 -17.20 52.01
C GLY A 315 2.45 -18.46 51.15
N GLY A 316 3.30 -18.68 50.15
CA GLY A 316 3.34 -19.91 49.39
C GLY A 316 3.80 -21.10 50.24
N HIS A 317 3.06 -22.21 50.18
CA HIS A 317 3.39 -23.45 50.87
C HIS A 317 4.08 -24.42 49.91
N GLY A 318 5.13 -25.10 50.38
CA GLY A 318 5.91 -26.02 49.54
C GLY A 318 6.65 -25.30 48.42
N SER A 319 6.82 -25.97 47.27
CA SER A 319 7.51 -25.41 46.10
C SER A 319 6.51 -24.90 45.05
N PRO A 320 6.76 -23.76 44.38
CA PRO A 320 5.80 -23.12 43.47
C PRO A 320 5.21 -24.06 42.42
N GLN A 321 6.04 -24.86 41.76
CA GLN A 321 5.67 -25.83 40.71
C GLN A 321 4.86 -27.03 41.21
N ARG A 322 4.85 -27.28 42.53
CA ARG A 322 4.03 -28.34 43.17
C ARG A 322 2.78 -27.77 43.82
N ALA A 323 2.67 -26.44 43.88
CA ALA A 323 1.50 -25.76 44.40
C ALA A 323 0.39 -25.74 43.36
N SER A 324 -0.85 -25.64 43.82
CA SER A 324 -1.99 -25.57 42.92
C SER A 324 -1.91 -24.32 42.03
N PRO A 325 -2.47 -24.36 40.81
CA PRO A 325 -2.58 -23.17 39.97
C PRO A 325 -3.24 -21.97 40.67
N GLN A 326 -4.14 -22.24 41.64
CA GLN A 326 -4.70 -21.24 42.57
C GLN A 326 -3.62 -20.46 43.27
N GLN A 327 -2.78 -21.19 44.00
CA GLN A 327 -1.84 -20.61 44.93
C GLN A 327 -0.78 -19.88 44.12
N GLN A 328 -0.41 -20.45 42.97
CA GLN A 328 0.48 -19.80 42.02
C GLN A 328 -0.09 -18.46 41.54
N SER A 329 -1.35 -18.43 41.14
CA SER A 329 -2.01 -17.21 40.65
C SER A 329 -2.27 -16.18 41.76
N GLN A 330 -2.61 -16.63 42.97
CA GLN A 330 -2.82 -15.76 44.13
C GLN A 330 -1.51 -15.12 44.59
N VAL A 331 -0.43 -15.89 44.67
CA VAL A 331 0.89 -15.35 45.01
C VAL A 331 1.39 -14.44 43.91
N ALA A 332 1.22 -14.82 42.63
CA ALA A 332 1.58 -13.97 41.50
C ALA A 332 0.80 -12.64 41.49
N SER A 333 -0.50 -12.64 41.80
CA SER A 333 -1.29 -11.41 41.85
C SER A 333 -0.88 -10.49 42.99
N GLN A 334 -0.49 -11.07 44.14
CA GLN A 334 0.07 -10.30 45.25
C GLN A 334 1.43 -9.68 44.91
N ILE A 335 2.33 -10.45 44.29
CA ILE A 335 3.63 -9.94 43.83
C ILE A 335 3.41 -8.85 42.77
N TRP A 336 2.44 -9.02 41.87
CA TRP A 336 2.14 -8.05 40.83
C TRP A 336 1.55 -6.75 41.40
N ALA A 337 0.69 -6.87 42.41
CA ALA A 337 0.15 -5.72 43.13
C ALA A 337 1.23 -4.94 43.90
N ASP A 338 2.24 -5.62 44.45
CA ASP A 338 3.31 -5.00 45.24
C ASP A 338 4.45 -4.45 44.36
N SER A 339 4.95 -5.25 43.43
CA SER A 339 6.19 -5.00 42.68
C SER A 339 5.99 -4.75 41.18
N GLY A 340 4.78 -4.91 40.66
CA GLY A 340 4.46 -4.66 39.25
C GLY A 340 5.36 -5.43 38.26
N PRO A 341 5.55 -4.92 37.03
CA PRO A 341 6.31 -5.61 35.99
C PRO A 341 7.76 -5.95 36.39
N SER A 342 8.42 -5.12 37.21
CA SER A 342 9.83 -5.29 37.57
C SER A 342 10.17 -6.58 38.33
N ALA A 343 9.17 -7.29 38.86
CA ALA A 343 9.39 -8.60 39.49
C ALA A 343 9.59 -9.76 38.49
N TRP A 344 9.38 -9.53 37.20
CA TRP A 344 9.53 -10.54 36.15
C TRP A 344 10.64 -10.19 35.16
N ALA A 345 11.45 -11.17 34.79
CA ALA A 345 12.57 -10.97 33.86
C ALA A 345 12.06 -10.67 32.45
N CYS A 346 10.96 -11.32 32.05
CA CYS A 346 10.30 -11.14 30.76
C CYS A 346 9.47 -9.87 30.63
N ALA A 347 9.43 -9.03 31.66
CA ALA A 347 8.71 -7.77 31.64
C ALA A 347 9.62 -6.56 31.32
N GLN A 348 10.93 -6.79 31.15
CA GLN A 348 11.97 -5.80 30.88
C GLN A 348 12.32 -5.70 29.39
#